data_AF-A0A382D4N1-F1
#
_entry.id   AF-A0A382D4N1-F1
#
_cell.length_a   1.000
_cell.length_b   1.000
_cell.length_c   1.000
_cell.angle_alpha   90.00
_cell.angle_beta   90.00
_cell.angle_gamma   90.00
#
_symmetry.space_group_name_H-M   'P 1'
#
loop_
_entity.id
_entity.type
_entity.pdbx_description
1 polymer ?
#
loop_
_entity_poly.entity_id
_entity_poly.type
_entity_poly.pdbx_seq_one_letter_code
_entity_poly.pdbx_strand_id
1 'polypeptide(L)'
;MILVLIIPNIITADPMEISASDGDLYEIINADTLADGTQAHEYILVSTDQTYKMTGTITVKGDFYIQGELDEDDRPPTIQSGVLSDGTTVGTLFVLAGSDAFGYFGDVYLLANATNGAASGVAIEVKGDNVDLYVESCVFDAWHTFAIGYNGQWDSFWIHNNVFRNMVHPNQQYIGEVLRNTWPGEAYTDTVSMVGNLMIGINGYAAAPVSKWYMRYFQFDENAVLFTFKNPFFIFNMTEGTMNDNIFYGNYAGGVDRAEDPWWDNLWYPDTSYGVIALQP
;
A
#
# COMPACT_ATOMS: atom_id res chain seq x y z
N MET A 1 13.13 22.71 41.45
CA MET A 1 12.67 22.50 40.06
C MET A 1 13.04 21.08 39.70
N ILE A 2 12.07 20.17 39.70
CA ILE A 2 12.28 18.79 39.27
C ILE A 2 12.20 18.81 37.75
N LEU A 3 13.33 18.56 37.10
CA LEU A 3 13.40 18.37 35.66
C LEU A 3 12.88 16.95 35.39
N VAL A 4 11.63 16.82 34.97
CA VAL A 4 11.10 15.56 34.44
C VAL A 4 11.66 15.43 33.03
N LEU A 5 12.71 14.62 32.89
CA LEU A 5 13.22 14.21 31.60
C LEU A 5 12.20 13.21 31.03
N ILE A 6 11.33 13.66 30.13
CA ILE A 6 10.51 12.76 29.32
C ILE A 6 11.48 12.17 28.30
N ILE A 7 11.98 10.97 28.58
CA ILE A 7 12.69 10.18 27.59
C ILE A 7 11.65 9.79 26.53
N PRO A 8 11.88 10.04 25.23
CA PRO A 8 11.00 9.52 24.19
C PRO A 8 10.96 7.99 24.36
N ASN A 9 9.76 7.42 24.41
CA ASN A 9 9.55 5.97 24.60
C ASN A 9 9.93 5.12 23.38
N ILE A 10 10.66 5.69 22.43
CA ILE A 10 11.02 5.00 21.19
C ILE A 10 12.43 4.42 21.40
N ILE A 11 12.52 3.09 21.29
CA ILE A 11 13.73 2.27 21.10
C ILE A 11 14.59 1.96 22.35
N THR A 12 14.14 1.01 23.17
CA THR A 12 15.07 0.11 23.91
C THR A 12 14.67 -1.37 23.86
N ALA A 13 13.64 -1.73 23.10
CA ALA A 13 13.24 -3.12 22.95
C ALA A 13 13.96 -3.71 21.72
N ASP A 14 14.63 -4.85 21.90
CA ASP A 14 15.19 -5.60 20.79
C ASP A 14 14.07 -5.97 19.79
N PRO A 15 14.35 -6.05 18.48
CA PRO A 15 13.34 -6.48 17.52
C PRO A 15 12.75 -7.85 17.91
N MET A 16 11.45 -8.01 17.68
CA MET A 16 10.76 -9.28 17.90
C MET A 16 10.89 -10.14 16.64
N GLU A 17 11.68 -11.19 16.72
CA GLU A 17 11.68 -12.25 15.71
C GLU A 17 10.40 -13.09 15.84
N ILE A 18 9.70 -13.30 14.74
CA ILE A 18 8.47 -14.10 14.67
C ILE A 18 8.68 -15.19 13.62
N SER A 19 8.55 -16.45 14.03
CA SER A 19 8.45 -17.60 13.12
C SER A 19 6.99 -17.83 12.71
N ALA A 20 6.75 -18.34 11.50
CA ALA A 20 5.41 -18.73 11.05
C ALA A 20 4.80 -19.83 11.93
N SER A 21 5.63 -20.57 12.68
CA SER A 21 5.19 -21.58 13.65
C SER A 21 4.67 -21.01 14.98
N ASP A 22 4.89 -19.71 15.25
CA ASP A 22 4.57 -19.10 16.54
C ASP A 22 3.07 -18.83 16.70
N GLY A 23 2.34 -18.79 15.59
CA GLY A 23 0.89 -18.67 15.57
C GLY A 23 0.38 -17.77 14.45
N ASP A 24 -0.84 -17.26 14.64
CA ASP A 24 -1.43 -16.29 13.74
C ASP A 24 -0.72 -14.93 13.92
N LEU A 25 -0.21 -14.38 12.83
CA LEU A 25 0.58 -13.13 12.85
C LEU A 25 -0.25 -11.95 13.40
N TYR A 26 -1.56 -11.93 13.11
CA TYR A 26 -2.46 -10.90 13.63
C TYR A 26 -2.60 -10.99 15.15
N GLU A 27 -2.68 -12.19 15.72
CA GLU A 27 -2.79 -12.36 17.17
C GLU A 27 -1.52 -11.93 17.89
N ILE A 28 -0.35 -12.27 17.32
CA ILE A 28 0.96 -11.93 17.88
C ILE A 28 1.15 -10.40 17.92
N ILE A 29 1.04 -9.73 16.77
CA ILE A 29 1.32 -8.28 16.67
C ILE A 29 0.28 -7.44 17.42
N ASN A 30 -1.01 -7.80 17.37
CA ASN A 30 -2.03 -7.02 18.09
C ASN A 30 -2.04 -7.27 19.60
N ALA A 31 -1.46 -8.39 20.08
CA ALA A 31 -1.23 -8.60 21.51
C ALA A 31 0.00 -7.84 22.01
N ASP A 32 0.95 -7.54 21.12
CA ASP A 32 2.19 -6.83 21.42
C ASP A 32 2.01 -5.30 21.42
N THR A 33 1.20 -4.82 22.36
CA THR A 33 0.89 -3.39 22.49
C THR A 33 1.32 -2.80 23.83
N LEU A 34 1.84 -1.58 23.81
CA LEU A 34 2.09 -0.73 24.97
C LEU A 34 0.77 -0.23 25.59
N ALA A 35 0.87 0.41 26.75
CA ALA A 35 -0.30 0.92 27.50
C ALA A 35 -1.12 1.97 26.72
N ASP A 36 -0.52 2.66 25.76
CA ASP A 36 -1.19 3.60 24.85
C ASP A 36 -1.81 2.92 23.61
N GLY A 37 -1.58 1.62 23.44
CA GLY A 37 -2.07 0.81 22.32
C GLY A 37 -1.20 0.88 21.07
N THR A 38 -0.02 1.50 21.12
CA THR A 38 1.01 1.41 20.08
C THR A 38 1.75 0.08 20.16
N GLN A 39 2.35 -0.35 19.06
CA GLN A 39 3.13 -1.59 18.97
C GLN A 39 4.40 -1.46 19.80
N ALA A 40 4.74 -2.51 20.54
CA ALA A 40 5.87 -2.45 21.48
C ALA A 40 7.24 -2.73 20.83
N HIS A 41 7.24 -3.40 19.67
CA HIS A 41 8.45 -3.83 18.98
C HIS A 41 8.41 -3.55 17.48
N GLU A 42 9.60 -3.57 16.88
CA GLU A 42 9.79 -3.82 15.46
C GLU A 42 9.71 -5.33 15.21
N TYR A 43 9.18 -5.76 14.06
CA TYR A 43 8.90 -7.18 13.80
C TYR A 43 9.76 -7.74 12.67
N ILE A 44 10.48 -8.83 12.93
CA ILE A 44 11.31 -9.54 11.95
C ILE A 44 10.70 -10.92 11.66
N LEU A 45 10.29 -11.16 10.43
CA LEU A 45 9.73 -12.45 10.02
C LEU A 45 10.86 -13.36 9.53
N VAL A 46 11.08 -14.50 10.20
CA VAL A 46 12.25 -15.38 9.96
C VAL A 46 11.95 -16.66 9.17
N SER A 47 10.68 -16.90 8.80
CA SER A 47 10.27 -18.13 8.08
C SER A 47 10.02 -17.87 6.59
N THR A 48 10.84 -18.46 5.73
CA THR A 48 10.71 -18.37 4.25
C THR A 48 10.11 -19.64 3.62
N ASP A 49 10.12 -20.77 4.36
CA ASP A 49 9.59 -22.07 3.94
C ASP A 49 8.11 -22.26 4.31
N GLN A 50 7.57 -21.40 5.17
CA GLN A 50 6.20 -21.40 5.67
C GLN A 50 5.52 -20.05 5.43
N THR A 51 4.19 -20.07 5.44
CA THR A 51 3.38 -18.86 5.23
C THR A 51 2.78 -18.38 6.54
N TYR A 52 3.05 -17.13 6.89
CA TYR A 52 2.38 -16.43 7.98
C TYR A 52 0.91 -16.23 7.62
N LYS A 53 0.02 -16.76 8.47
CA LYS A 53 -1.42 -16.61 8.29
C LYS A 53 -1.92 -15.44 9.13
N MET A 54 -2.85 -14.69 8.56
CA MET A 54 -3.58 -13.62 9.23
C MET A 54 -5.08 -13.90 9.15
N THR A 55 -5.71 -14.18 10.29
CA THR A 55 -7.16 -14.32 10.42
C THR A 55 -7.85 -13.02 10.89
N GLY A 56 -7.10 -11.93 11.01
CA GLY A 56 -7.63 -10.60 11.30
C GLY A 56 -6.76 -9.50 10.71
N THR A 57 -7.21 -8.27 10.88
CA THR A 57 -6.50 -7.05 10.45
C THR A 57 -5.58 -6.55 11.56
N ILE A 58 -4.29 -6.37 11.26
CA ILE A 58 -3.36 -5.69 12.16
C ILE A 58 -3.65 -4.19 12.06
N THR A 59 -4.05 -3.57 13.17
CA THR A 59 -4.36 -2.14 13.22
C THR A 59 -3.40 -1.46 14.16
N VAL A 60 -2.55 -0.59 13.62
CA VAL A 60 -1.47 0.05 14.37
C VAL A 60 -1.79 1.52 14.62
N LYS A 61 -1.43 2.01 15.81
CA LYS A 61 -1.80 3.36 16.29
C LYS A 61 -0.65 4.35 16.40
N GLY A 62 0.57 3.89 16.10
CA GLY A 62 1.77 4.71 16.06
C GLY A 62 2.72 4.11 15.03
N ASP A 63 4.01 4.29 15.26
CA ASP A 63 5.05 3.76 14.39
C ASP A 63 4.94 2.24 14.24
N PHE A 64 5.19 1.75 13.03
CA PHE A 64 5.14 0.33 12.72
C PHE A 64 6.27 -0.07 11.78
N TYR A 65 6.98 -1.14 12.15
CA TYR A 65 8.07 -1.68 11.37
C TYR A 65 7.90 -3.19 11.23
N ILE A 66 7.86 -3.68 10.00
CA ILE A 66 7.91 -5.12 9.71
C ILE A 66 8.88 -5.38 8.57
N GLN A 67 9.77 -6.34 8.76
CA GLN A 67 10.73 -6.76 7.75
C GLN A 67 10.84 -8.28 7.69
N GLY A 68 11.04 -8.82 6.49
CA GLY A 68 11.37 -10.24 6.32
C GLY A 68 12.87 -10.49 6.30
N GLU A 69 13.30 -11.60 6.93
CA GLU A 69 14.63 -12.16 6.71
C GLU A 69 14.60 -13.00 5.43
N LEU A 70 15.42 -12.61 4.44
CA LEU A 70 15.56 -13.35 3.19
C LEU A 70 16.34 -14.65 3.41
N ASP A 71 15.96 -15.71 2.68
CA ASP A 71 16.76 -16.94 2.67
C ASP A 71 17.97 -16.86 1.71
N GLU A 72 18.67 -17.99 1.54
CA GLU A 72 19.85 -18.08 0.68
C GLU A 72 19.58 -17.81 -0.82
N ASP A 73 18.32 -17.85 -1.24
CA ASP A 73 17.85 -17.59 -2.60
C ASP A 73 17.18 -16.21 -2.74
N ASP A 74 17.38 -15.31 -1.77
CA ASP A 74 16.74 -13.99 -1.67
C ASP A 74 15.19 -14.07 -1.61
N ARG A 75 14.64 -15.18 -1.09
CA ARG A 75 13.19 -15.33 -0.99
C ARG A 75 12.64 -14.69 0.29
N PRO A 76 11.67 -13.77 0.18
CA PRO A 76 11.05 -13.16 1.35
C PRO A 76 10.01 -14.07 2.03
N PRO A 77 9.82 -13.92 3.36
CA PRO A 77 8.68 -14.46 4.10
C PRO A 77 7.34 -14.11 3.45
N THR A 78 6.43 -15.09 3.41
CA THR A 78 5.11 -14.90 2.80
C THR A 78 4.04 -14.69 3.86
N ILE A 79 3.29 -13.60 3.72
CA ILE A 79 2.10 -13.28 4.51
C ILE A 79 0.86 -13.48 3.62
N GLN A 80 -0.13 -14.20 4.13
CA GLN A 80 -1.36 -14.52 3.41
C GLN A 80 -2.55 -14.48 4.36
N SER A 81 -3.71 -14.02 3.86
CA SER A 81 -4.94 -14.13 4.62
C SER A 81 -5.31 -15.60 4.91
N GLY A 82 -5.70 -15.87 6.15
CA GLY A 82 -6.35 -17.11 6.55
C GLY A 82 -7.80 -17.17 6.07
N VAL A 83 -8.36 -18.37 6.02
CA VAL A 83 -9.79 -18.57 5.75
C VAL A 83 -10.54 -18.55 7.07
N LEU A 84 -11.48 -17.61 7.21
CA LEU A 84 -12.30 -17.45 8.41
C LEU A 84 -13.32 -18.58 8.53
N SER A 85 -13.94 -18.70 9.70
CA SER A 85 -14.91 -19.77 10.00
C SER A 85 -16.16 -19.74 9.12
N ASP A 86 -16.51 -18.59 8.55
CA ASP A 86 -17.59 -18.39 7.59
C ASP A 86 -17.16 -18.60 6.12
N GLY A 87 -15.90 -18.97 5.90
CA GLY A 87 -15.32 -19.18 4.57
C GLY A 87 -14.84 -17.91 3.87
N THR A 88 -14.94 -16.74 4.50
CA THR A 88 -14.41 -15.48 3.96
C THR A 88 -12.93 -15.30 4.28
N THR A 89 -12.34 -14.20 3.82
CA THR A 89 -10.95 -13.82 4.07
C THR A 89 -10.90 -12.43 4.72
N VAL A 90 -9.75 -12.10 5.30
CA VAL A 90 -9.50 -10.76 5.84
C VAL A 90 -9.56 -9.75 4.69
N GLY A 91 -10.37 -8.69 4.85
CA GLY A 91 -10.52 -7.66 3.82
C GLY A 91 -9.26 -6.83 3.60
N THR A 92 -8.67 -6.35 4.70
CA THR A 92 -7.43 -5.55 4.72
C THR A 92 -6.43 -6.18 5.69
N LEU A 93 -5.18 -6.45 5.28
CA LEU A 93 -4.20 -7.05 6.21
C LEU A 93 -3.69 -6.06 7.25
N PHE A 94 -3.19 -4.90 6.81
CA PHE A 94 -2.58 -3.88 7.67
C PHE A 94 -3.33 -2.56 7.57
N VAL A 95 -3.65 -1.95 8.70
CA VAL A 95 -4.24 -0.61 8.79
C VAL A 95 -3.36 0.28 9.66
N LEU A 96 -2.74 1.29 9.05
CA LEU A 96 -1.98 2.33 9.75
C LEU A 96 -2.93 3.44 10.18
N ALA A 97 -3.40 3.40 11.43
CA ALA A 97 -4.42 4.29 11.97
C ALA A 97 -3.86 5.43 12.85
N GLY A 98 -2.57 5.37 13.21
CA GLY A 98 -1.89 6.44 13.94
C GLY A 98 -1.57 7.63 13.04
N SER A 99 -1.83 8.85 13.52
CA SER A 99 -1.36 10.08 12.86
C SER A 99 0.04 10.47 13.34
N ASP A 100 0.75 11.27 12.54
CA ASP A 100 2.11 11.74 12.82
C ASP A 100 3.07 10.56 13.12
N ALA A 101 2.98 9.51 12.31
CA ALA A 101 3.65 8.23 12.49
C ALA A 101 4.31 7.76 11.20
N PHE A 102 5.23 6.80 11.30
CA PHE A 102 5.76 6.12 10.11
C PHE A 102 5.34 4.65 10.05
N GLY A 103 5.25 4.11 8.83
CA GLY A 103 5.10 2.68 8.57
C GLY A 103 6.22 2.19 7.67
N TYR A 104 6.86 1.08 8.02
CA TYR A 104 7.88 0.44 7.19
C TYR A 104 7.51 -1.02 6.91
N PHE A 105 7.54 -1.39 5.63
CA PHE A 105 7.41 -2.75 5.15
C PHE A 105 8.61 -3.05 4.25
N GLY A 106 9.46 -3.98 4.66
CA GLY A 106 10.66 -4.39 3.92
C GLY A 106 10.69 -5.88 3.65
N ASP A 107 11.12 -6.30 2.47
CA ASP A 107 11.48 -7.71 2.20
C ASP A 107 10.38 -8.73 2.55
N VAL A 108 9.10 -8.40 2.30
CA VAL A 108 7.96 -9.31 2.53
C VAL A 108 7.18 -9.61 1.26
N TYR A 109 6.62 -10.83 1.19
CA TYR A 109 5.67 -11.24 0.16
C TYR A 109 4.25 -11.18 0.70
N LEU A 110 3.45 -10.26 0.17
CA LEU A 110 2.05 -10.04 0.49
C LEU A 110 1.15 -10.69 -0.56
N LEU A 111 0.58 -11.86 -0.21
CA LEU A 111 -0.29 -12.64 -1.07
C LEU A 111 -1.77 -12.44 -0.73
N ALA A 112 -2.55 -11.92 -1.68
CA ALA A 112 -3.97 -11.68 -1.47
C ALA A 112 -4.82 -12.96 -1.44
N ASN A 113 -4.51 -13.93 -2.31
CA ASN A 113 -5.27 -15.17 -2.43
C ASN A 113 -5.09 -16.02 -1.18
N ALA A 114 -6.17 -16.42 -0.52
CA ALA A 114 -6.20 -17.41 0.56
C ALA A 114 -6.27 -18.85 0.02
N THR A 115 -6.21 -19.84 0.91
CA THR A 115 -6.17 -21.27 0.54
C THR A 115 -7.45 -21.80 -0.08
N ASN A 116 -8.58 -21.10 0.07
CA ASN A 116 -9.86 -21.39 -0.58
C ASN A 116 -10.03 -20.71 -1.95
N GLY A 117 -9.03 -19.96 -2.43
CA GLY A 117 -9.08 -19.22 -3.69
C GLY A 117 -9.83 -17.89 -3.64
N ALA A 118 -10.33 -17.47 -2.47
CA ALA A 118 -10.80 -16.10 -2.27
C ALA A 118 -9.60 -15.16 -2.09
N ALA A 119 -9.73 -13.90 -2.51
CA ALA A 119 -8.67 -12.89 -2.40
C ALA A 119 -9.06 -11.78 -1.43
N SER A 120 -8.09 -11.31 -0.65
CA SER A 120 -8.19 -10.08 0.13
C SER A 120 -8.28 -8.84 -0.77
N GLY A 121 -8.89 -7.79 -0.24
CA GLY A 121 -9.11 -6.55 -0.97
C GLY A 121 -7.87 -5.66 -0.99
N VAL A 122 -7.34 -5.34 0.20
CA VAL A 122 -6.25 -4.36 0.38
C VAL A 122 -5.12 -4.93 1.22
N ALA A 123 -3.85 -4.73 0.82
CA ALA A 123 -2.73 -5.19 1.63
C ALA A 123 -2.47 -4.23 2.79
N ILE A 124 -2.20 -2.97 2.47
CA ILE A 124 -1.87 -1.90 3.42
C ILE A 124 -2.86 -0.77 3.22
N GLU A 125 -3.51 -0.32 4.29
CA GLU A 125 -4.40 0.84 4.27
C GLU A 125 -3.93 1.92 5.26
N VAL A 126 -3.66 3.12 4.77
CA VAL A 126 -3.30 4.28 5.60
C VAL A 126 -4.55 5.10 5.93
N LYS A 127 -4.82 5.28 7.22
CA LYS A 127 -5.98 5.99 7.76
C LYS A 127 -5.62 7.17 8.65
N GLY A 128 -4.45 7.13 9.30
CA GLY A 128 -3.92 8.27 10.06
C GLY A 128 -3.48 9.41 9.14
N ASP A 129 -3.33 10.61 9.70
CA ASP A 129 -2.88 11.81 8.97
C ASP A 129 -1.38 12.06 9.18
N ASN A 130 -0.72 12.69 8.21
CA ASN A 130 0.73 12.92 8.19
C ASN A 130 1.52 11.62 8.40
N VAL A 131 1.08 10.53 7.78
CA VAL A 131 1.76 9.24 7.85
C VAL A 131 2.84 9.15 6.78
N ASP A 132 4.02 8.72 7.20
CA ASP A 132 5.13 8.43 6.33
C ASP A 132 5.23 6.92 6.05
N LEU A 133 4.76 6.44 4.90
CA LEU A 133 4.76 5.02 4.53
C LEU A 133 5.91 4.67 3.58
N TYR A 134 6.81 3.82 4.05
CA TYR A 134 7.91 3.21 3.31
C TYR A 134 7.58 1.74 2.98
N VAL A 135 7.68 1.39 1.71
CA VAL A 135 7.47 0.04 1.20
C VAL A 135 8.62 -0.30 0.26
N GLU A 136 9.51 -1.18 0.71
CA GLU A 136 10.79 -1.45 0.06
C GLU A 136 10.96 -2.95 -0.22
N SER A 137 11.38 -3.30 -1.43
CA SER A 137 11.74 -4.68 -1.81
C SER A 137 10.64 -5.74 -1.53
N CYS A 138 9.37 -5.31 -1.49
CA CYS A 138 8.23 -6.18 -1.22
C CYS A 138 7.65 -6.77 -2.51
N VAL A 139 6.95 -7.89 -2.37
CA VAL A 139 6.14 -8.48 -3.45
C VAL A 139 4.67 -8.42 -3.10
N PHE A 140 3.87 -7.81 -3.96
CA PHE A 140 2.41 -7.76 -3.85
C PHE A 140 1.80 -8.61 -4.97
N ASP A 141 1.07 -9.67 -4.61
CA ASP A 141 0.51 -10.61 -5.59
C ASP A 141 -0.99 -10.78 -5.43
N ALA A 142 -1.71 -10.61 -6.55
CA ALA A 142 -3.13 -10.90 -6.72
C ALA A 142 -4.11 -10.03 -5.92
N TRP A 143 -3.70 -8.84 -5.48
CA TRP A 143 -4.58 -7.90 -4.76
C TRP A 143 -5.73 -7.44 -5.65
N HIS A 144 -6.96 -7.69 -5.19
CA HIS A 144 -8.17 -7.45 -5.96
C HIS A 144 -8.61 -6.00 -5.96
N THR A 145 -8.48 -5.30 -4.84
CA THR A 145 -8.84 -3.88 -4.75
C THR A 145 -7.60 -3.03 -4.95
N PHE A 146 -6.73 -2.94 -3.95
CA PHE A 146 -5.53 -2.11 -3.96
C PHE A 146 -4.36 -2.88 -3.31
N ALA A 147 -3.12 -2.70 -3.79
CA ALA A 147 -1.97 -3.09 -2.97
C ALA A 147 -1.87 -2.15 -1.76
N ILE A 148 -1.93 -0.84 -2.01
CA ILE A 148 -1.87 0.21 -1.01
C ILE A 148 -3.07 1.14 -1.18
N GLY A 149 -3.92 1.19 -0.16
CA GLY A 149 -5.04 2.13 -0.05
C GLY A 149 -4.72 3.25 0.95
N TYR A 150 -5.29 4.44 0.77
CA TYR A 150 -5.17 5.48 1.80
C TYR A 150 -6.36 6.45 1.85
N ASN A 151 -6.55 7.09 3.01
CA ASN A 151 -7.51 8.18 3.22
C ASN A 151 -7.02 9.26 4.21
N GLY A 152 -5.84 9.08 4.80
CA GLY A 152 -5.22 10.09 5.63
C GLY A 152 -4.90 11.36 4.86
N GLN A 153 -4.70 12.44 5.59
CA GLN A 153 -4.38 13.75 5.05
C GLN A 153 -2.89 14.04 5.19
N TRP A 154 -2.29 14.55 4.11
CA TRP A 154 -0.87 14.92 4.03
C TRP A 154 0.09 13.75 4.24
N ASP A 155 -0.34 12.55 3.88
CA ASP A 155 0.52 11.36 3.92
C ASP A 155 1.57 11.40 2.81
N SER A 156 2.70 10.75 3.07
CA SER A 156 3.79 10.54 2.14
C SER A 156 4.05 9.06 1.90
N PHE A 157 4.34 8.71 0.65
CA PHE A 157 4.53 7.33 0.21
C PHE A 157 5.87 7.17 -0.51
N TRP A 158 6.73 6.31 0.00
CA TRP A 158 7.98 5.88 -0.64
C TRP A 158 7.86 4.40 -0.98
N ILE A 159 7.58 4.12 -2.25
CA ILE A 159 7.26 2.77 -2.74
C ILE A 159 8.38 2.39 -3.70
N HIS A 160 9.43 1.73 -3.21
CA HIS A 160 10.68 1.53 -3.96
C HIS A 160 11.06 0.06 -4.15
N ASN A 161 11.56 -0.28 -5.33
CA ASN A 161 12.11 -1.60 -5.67
C ASN A 161 11.15 -2.78 -5.43
N ASN A 162 9.84 -2.54 -5.51
CA ASN A 162 8.83 -3.57 -5.26
C ASN A 162 8.43 -4.30 -6.55
N VAL A 163 7.82 -5.47 -6.38
CA VAL A 163 7.15 -6.20 -7.45
C VAL A 163 5.64 -6.26 -7.19
N PHE A 164 4.85 -5.62 -8.04
CA PHE A 164 3.40 -5.72 -8.06
C PHE A 164 2.98 -6.63 -9.22
N ARG A 165 2.27 -7.73 -8.94
CA ARG A 165 1.91 -8.69 -9.97
C ARG A 165 0.53 -9.31 -9.86
N ASN A 166 -0.02 -9.68 -11.01
CA ASN A 166 -1.27 -10.43 -11.15
C ASN A 166 -2.48 -9.79 -10.46
N MET A 167 -2.52 -8.46 -10.35
CA MET A 167 -3.59 -7.72 -9.69
C MET A 167 -4.79 -7.56 -10.64
N VAL A 168 -5.31 -8.70 -11.12
CA VAL A 168 -6.41 -8.76 -12.09
C VAL A 168 -7.68 -9.25 -11.43
N HIS A 169 -8.65 -8.35 -11.32
CA HIS A 169 -9.97 -8.73 -10.83
C HIS A 169 -10.79 -9.39 -11.94
N PRO A 170 -11.45 -10.54 -11.70
CA PRO A 170 -12.13 -11.31 -12.75
C PRO A 170 -13.32 -10.59 -13.39
N ASN A 171 -13.96 -9.67 -12.65
CA ASN A 171 -15.26 -9.11 -13.03
C ASN A 171 -15.33 -7.57 -12.99
N GLN A 172 -14.24 -6.87 -12.68
CA GLN A 172 -14.23 -5.41 -12.53
C GLN A 172 -12.96 -4.87 -13.15
N GLN A 173 -13.06 -3.73 -13.83
CA GLN A 173 -11.97 -3.17 -14.64
C GLN A 173 -11.21 -2.03 -13.95
N TYR A 174 -11.78 -1.47 -12.88
CA TYR A 174 -11.31 -0.24 -12.20
C TYR A 174 -10.83 -0.54 -10.76
N ILE A 175 -10.30 -1.74 -10.55
CA ILE A 175 -9.69 -2.19 -9.31
C ILE A 175 -8.51 -3.12 -9.65
N GLY A 176 -7.71 -3.48 -8.66
CA GLY A 176 -6.42 -4.14 -8.87
C GLY A 176 -5.38 -3.09 -9.21
N GLU A 177 -5.20 -2.14 -8.29
CA GLU A 177 -4.40 -0.93 -8.44
C GLU A 177 -3.26 -0.91 -7.42
N VAL A 178 -2.12 -0.32 -7.76
CA VAL A 178 -0.97 -0.30 -6.84
C VAL A 178 -1.20 0.68 -5.69
N LEU A 179 -1.35 1.97 -5.98
CA LEU A 179 -1.61 3.00 -4.98
C LEU A 179 -2.90 3.75 -5.32
N ARG A 180 -3.83 3.83 -4.35
CA ARG A 180 -5.12 4.49 -4.52
C ARG A 180 -5.61 5.15 -3.23
N ASN A 181 -6.02 6.42 -3.30
CA ASN A 181 -6.86 6.97 -2.24
C ASN A 181 -8.30 6.46 -2.40
N THR A 182 -8.93 5.98 -1.33
CA THR A 182 -10.24 5.34 -1.49
C THR A 182 -11.33 6.39 -1.71
N TRP A 183 -12.15 6.21 -2.73
CA TRP A 183 -13.27 7.11 -3.02
C TRP A 183 -14.34 7.08 -1.90
N PRO A 184 -14.96 8.23 -1.54
CA PRO A 184 -14.83 9.56 -2.13
C PRO A 184 -13.71 10.42 -1.53
N GLY A 185 -12.75 9.79 -0.84
CA GLY A 185 -11.74 10.43 -0.01
C GLY A 185 -10.95 11.51 -0.71
N GLU A 186 -11.15 12.75 -0.25
CA GLU A 186 -10.48 13.98 -0.69
C GLU A 186 -9.06 14.11 -0.09
N ALA A 187 -8.32 13.00 0.04
CA ALA A 187 -7.04 12.96 0.73
C ALA A 187 -6.05 13.98 0.14
N TYR A 188 -5.63 14.96 0.96
CA TYR A 188 -4.42 15.70 0.66
C TYR A 188 -3.27 14.71 0.67
N THR A 189 -2.44 14.70 -0.36
CA THR A 189 -1.27 13.83 -0.45
C THR A 189 -0.06 14.73 -0.46
N ASP A 190 0.91 14.51 0.42
CA ASP A 190 2.10 15.34 0.41
C ASP A 190 3.03 14.86 -0.72
N THR A 191 3.62 13.68 -0.54
CA THR A 191 4.59 13.11 -1.49
C THR A 191 4.18 11.72 -1.93
N VAL A 192 4.28 11.43 -3.22
CA VAL A 192 4.31 10.05 -3.74
C VAL A 192 5.60 9.87 -4.52
N SER A 193 6.47 8.98 -4.05
CA SER A 193 7.71 8.58 -4.70
C SER A 193 7.67 7.09 -5.00
N MET A 194 7.55 6.76 -6.29
CA MET A 194 7.58 5.39 -6.79
C MET A 194 8.82 5.21 -7.67
N VAL A 195 9.78 4.42 -7.23
CA VAL A 195 11.09 4.30 -7.89
C VAL A 195 11.49 2.84 -8.05
N GLY A 196 11.95 2.45 -9.24
CA GLY A 196 12.54 1.13 -9.47
C GLY A 196 11.56 -0.05 -9.34
N ASN A 197 10.25 0.18 -9.36
CA ASN A 197 9.27 -0.88 -9.19
C ASN A 197 9.00 -1.64 -10.50
N LEU A 198 8.71 -2.93 -10.38
CA LEU A 198 8.12 -3.74 -11.44
C LEU A 198 6.63 -3.91 -11.20
N MET A 199 5.81 -3.50 -12.16
CA MET A 199 4.34 -3.58 -12.11
C MET A 199 3.85 -4.37 -13.33
N ILE A 200 3.39 -5.60 -13.11
CA ILE A 200 3.02 -6.52 -14.20
C ILE A 200 1.61 -7.10 -14.05
N GLY A 201 0.79 -6.97 -15.07
CA GLY A 201 -0.59 -7.48 -15.03
C GLY A 201 -1.42 -6.71 -13.99
N ILE A 202 -1.42 -5.38 -14.11
CA ILE A 202 -2.19 -4.48 -13.26
C ILE A 202 -3.51 -4.18 -13.97
N ASN A 203 -4.64 -4.36 -13.31
CA ASN A 203 -5.92 -4.21 -13.97
C ASN A 203 -6.37 -2.74 -14.04
N GLY A 204 -6.30 -2.02 -12.91
CA GLY A 204 -6.52 -0.58 -12.88
C GLY A 204 -5.22 0.21 -13.07
N TYR A 205 -4.93 1.10 -12.11
CA TYR A 205 -3.82 2.05 -12.18
C TYR A 205 -2.55 1.59 -11.44
N ALA A 206 -1.40 1.90 -12.02
CA ALA A 206 -0.09 1.85 -11.36
C ALA A 206 0.08 2.97 -10.33
N ALA A 207 -0.53 4.14 -10.56
CA ALA A 207 -0.65 5.18 -9.54
C ALA A 207 -1.96 5.96 -9.75
N ALA A 208 -2.79 6.01 -8.71
CA ALA A 208 -4.04 6.77 -8.72
C ALA A 208 -4.27 7.63 -7.47
N PRO A 209 -3.31 8.48 -7.06
CA PRO A 209 -3.58 9.56 -6.11
C PRO A 209 -4.52 10.59 -6.76
N VAL A 210 -5.81 10.49 -6.47
CA VAL A 210 -6.84 11.42 -6.93
C VAL A 210 -7.17 12.37 -5.81
N SER A 211 -6.43 13.47 -5.72
CA SER A 211 -6.75 14.52 -4.78
C SER A 211 -7.63 15.59 -5.43
N LYS A 212 -8.68 16.02 -4.72
CA LYS A 212 -9.47 17.22 -5.08
C LYS A 212 -8.63 18.50 -4.97
N TRP A 213 -7.58 18.45 -4.15
CA TRP A 213 -6.61 19.50 -3.93
C TRP A 213 -5.25 19.07 -4.44
N TYR A 214 -4.21 19.88 -4.22
CA TYR A 214 -2.93 19.56 -4.80
C TYR A 214 -2.15 18.48 -4.03
N MET A 215 -1.47 17.61 -4.77
CA MET A 215 -0.35 16.81 -4.28
C MET A 215 0.95 17.62 -4.43
N ARG A 216 1.77 17.70 -3.38
CA ARG A 216 2.97 18.57 -3.40
C ARG A 216 4.00 18.07 -4.39
N TYR A 217 4.33 16.79 -4.32
CA TYR A 217 5.36 16.20 -5.14
C TYR A 217 5.01 14.79 -5.60
N PHE A 218 5.18 14.53 -6.89
CA PHE A 218 5.02 13.21 -7.48
C PHE A 218 6.27 12.79 -8.24
N GLN A 219 6.90 11.71 -7.80
CA GLN A 219 8.04 11.10 -8.46
C GLN A 219 7.65 9.69 -8.92
N PHE A 220 7.83 9.43 -10.21
CA PHE A 220 7.65 8.11 -10.80
C PHE A 220 8.81 7.85 -11.73
N ASP A 221 9.92 7.34 -11.19
CA ASP A 221 11.18 7.22 -11.93
C ASP A 221 11.64 5.75 -12.00
N GLU A 222 12.24 5.35 -13.11
CA GLU A 222 12.88 4.02 -13.27
C GLU A 222 11.94 2.81 -13.06
N ASN A 223 10.62 2.99 -13.19
CA ASN A 223 9.65 1.90 -13.03
C ASN A 223 9.42 1.16 -14.36
N ALA A 224 9.07 -0.12 -14.27
CA ALA A 224 8.58 -0.90 -15.39
C ALA A 224 7.10 -1.24 -15.22
N VAL A 225 6.24 -0.66 -16.06
CA VAL A 225 4.79 -0.91 -16.10
C VAL A 225 4.45 -1.73 -17.34
N LEU A 226 4.12 -3.00 -17.10
CA LEU A 226 3.93 -4.01 -18.12
C LEU A 226 2.51 -4.58 -18.05
N PHE A 227 1.79 -4.55 -19.17
CA PHE A 227 0.45 -5.14 -19.30
C PHE A 227 -0.56 -4.58 -18.29
N THR A 228 -1.10 -3.39 -18.60
CA THR A 228 -2.26 -2.86 -17.89
C THR A 228 -3.57 -3.07 -18.65
N PHE A 229 -4.65 -3.36 -17.93
CA PHE A 229 -5.99 -3.45 -18.54
C PHE A 229 -6.64 -2.05 -18.70
N LYS A 230 -6.35 -1.11 -17.80
CA LYS A 230 -6.70 0.32 -17.91
C LYS A 230 -5.46 1.21 -17.97
N ASN A 231 -5.68 2.52 -18.07
CA ASN A 231 -4.60 3.51 -18.11
C ASN A 231 -3.68 3.29 -16.89
N PRO A 232 -2.35 3.47 -17.01
CA PRO A 232 -1.44 3.26 -15.89
C PRO A 232 -1.59 4.35 -14.81
N PHE A 233 -2.09 5.53 -15.17
CA PHE A 233 -2.18 6.66 -14.27
C PHE A 233 -3.58 7.21 -14.18
N PHE A 234 -3.94 7.59 -12.96
CA PHE A 234 -5.08 8.45 -12.71
C PHE A 234 -4.75 9.48 -11.64
N ILE A 235 -4.02 10.51 -12.06
CA ILE A 235 -3.43 11.49 -11.18
C ILE A 235 -4.01 12.88 -11.47
N PHE A 236 -4.43 13.58 -10.41
CA PHE A 236 -4.96 14.94 -10.48
C PHE A 236 -4.12 15.88 -9.61
N ASN A 237 -4.03 17.14 -10.04
CA ASN A 237 -3.66 18.27 -9.19
C ASN A 237 -2.25 18.16 -8.60
N MET A 238 -1.25 17.86 -9.42
CA MET A 238 0.14 17.87 -8.96
C MET A 238 0.72 19.28 -9.06
N THR A 239 1.46 19.74 -8.06
CA THR A 239 2.21 21.00 -8.15
C THR A 239 3.59 20.82 -8.77
N GLU A 240 4.30 19.75 -8.41
CA GLU A 240 5.67 19.46 -8.87
C GLU A 240 5.86 17.94 -9.04
N GLY A 241 6.82 17.53 -9.88
CA GLY A 241 7.11 16.11 -10.05
C GLY A 241 8.10 15.74 -11.14
N THR A 242 8.49 14.46 -11.15
CA THR A 242 9.36 13.83 -12.14
C THR A 242 8.76 12.51 -12.65
N MET A 243 8.99 12.23 -13.93
CA MET A 243 8.62 10.97 -14.58
C MET A 243 9.71 10.56 -15.57
N ASN A 244 10.82 10.02 -15.07
CA ASN A 244 12.02 9.74 -15.87
C ASN A 244 12.32 8.25 -15.97
N ASP A 245 12.89 7.86 -17.13
CA ASP A 245 13.49 6.54 -17.33
C ASP A 245 12.56 5.33 -17.05
N ASN A 246 11.25 5.53 -17.20
CA ASN A 246 10.27 4.46 -17.05
C ASN A 246 10.09 3.64 -18.33
N ILE A 247 9.77 2.35 -18.16
CA ILE A 247 9.38 1.44 -19.24
C ILE A 247 7.86 1.24 -19.19
N PHE A 248 7.19 1.56 -20.29
CA PHE A 248 5.78 1.27 -20.49
C PHE A 248 5.62 0.29 -21.66
N TYR A 249 5.11 -0.92 -21.41
CA TYR A 249 4.93 -1.92 -22.46
C TYR A 249 3.59 -2.66 -22.35
N GLY A 250 2.82 -2.69 -23.45
CA GLY A 250 1.54 -3.39 -23.49
C GLY A 250 0.46 -2.78 -22.59
N ASN A 251 0.57 -1.49 -22.28
CA ASN A 251 -0.38 -0.77 -21.45
C ASN A 251 -1.60 -0.34 -22.26
N TYR A 252 -2.78 -0.38 -21.64
CA TYR A 252 -3.96 0.25 -22.22
C TYR A 252 -3.75 1.77 -22.31
N ALA A 253 -3.96 2.31 -23.50
CA ALA A 253 -3.96 3.73 -23.79
C ALA A 253 -5.27 4.06 -24.50
N GLY A 254 -6.29 4.40 -23.71
CA GLY A 254 -7.60 4.75 -24.23
C GLY A 254 -8.19 5.92 -23.46
N GLY A 255 -8.92 6.77 -24.19
CA GLY A 255 -9.66 7.87 -23.59
C GLY A 255 -10.74 7.35 -22.64
N VAL A 256 -11.07 8.16 -21.63
CA VAL A 256 -12.25 7.98 -20.79
C VAL A 256 -13.36 8.81 -21.41
N ASP A 257 -14.51 8.21 -21.70
CA ASP A 257 -15.68 8.97 -22.14
C ASP A 257 -16.53 9.46 -20.96
N ARG A 258 -17.32 10.51 -21.17
CA ARG A 258 -18.15 11.10 -20.10
C ARG A 258 -19.23 10.15 -19.58
N ALA A 259 -19.66 9.18 -20.38
CA ALA A 259 -20.67 8.20 -20.01
C ALA A 259 -20.07 7.04 -19.19
N GLU A 260 -18.78 6.76 -19.34
CA GLU A 260 -18.03 5.77 -18.55
C GLU A 260 -17.86 6.21 -17.09
N ASP A 261 -17.94 7.51 -16.78
CA ASP A 261 -17.74 8.00 -15.42
C ASP A 261 -18.55 9.26 -15.06
N PRO A 262 -19.89 9.15 -14.86
CA PRO A 262 -20.76 10.29 -14.54
C PRO A 262 -20.49 10.93 -13.17
N TRP A 263 -19.67 10.30 -12.33
CA TRP A 263 -19.38 10.72 -10.95
C TRP A 263 -18.09 11.55 -10.81
N TRP A 264 -17.25 11.55 -11.84
CA TRP A 264 -15.95 12.24 -11.84
C TRP A 264 -16.02 13.60 -12.52
N ASP A 265 -17.14 13.93 -13.16
CA ASP A 265 -17.49 15.24 -13.73
C ASP A 265 -17.21 16.41 -12.74
N ASN A 266 -17.26 16.17 -11.42
CA ASN A 266 -16.91 17.17 -10.40
C ASN A 266 -15.42 17.58 -10.38
N LEU A 267 -14.52 16.81 -10.98
CA LEU A 267 -13.09 17.15 -11.17
C LEU A 267 -12.82 17.79 -12.54
N TRP A 268 -13.65 17.50 -13.56
CA TRP A 268 -13.49 17.97 -14.94
C TRP A 268 -14.18 19.31 -15.23
N TYR A 269 -15.10 19.76 -14.36
CA TYR A 269 -15.66 21.12 -14.38
C TYR A 269 -14.87 22.03 -13.44
N PRO A 270 -13.86 22.77 -13.94
CA PRO A 270 -12.88 23.42 -13.11
C PRO A 270 -13.40 24.74 -12.56
N ASP A 271 -13.15 24.99 -11.27
CA ASP A 271 -12.47 26.23 -10.93
C ASP A 271 -11.05 26.14 -11.53
N THR A 272 -10.61 27.17 -12.23
CA THR A 272 -9.64 27.22 -13.35
C THR A 272 -8.18 26.74 -13.10
N SER A 273 -7.92 25.74 -12.25
CA SER A 273 -6.59 25.49 -11.65
C SER A 273 -6.04 24.06 -11.70
N TYR A 274 -6.63 23.13 -12.45
CA TYR A 274 -6.28 21.70 -12.35
C TYR A 274 -5.59 21.13 -13.61
N GLY A 275 -4.52 20.36 -13.40
CA GLY A 275 -3.83 19.56 -14.41
C GLY A 275 -4.11 18.07 -14.21
N VAL A 276 -4.51 17.38 -15.28
CA VAL A 276 -4.70 15.92 -15.30
C VAL A 276 -3.56 15.31 -16.09
N ILE A 277 -2.89 14.31 -15.52
CA ILE A 277 -2.01 13.42 -16.30
C ILE A 277 -2.79 12.16 -16.62
N ALA A 278 -3.23 12.08 -17.87
CA ALA A 278 -3.74 10.86 -18.48
C ALA A 278 -2.96 10.64 -19.78
N LEU A 279 -2.61 9.39 -20.08
CA LEU A 279 -2.12 9.02 -21.41
C LEU A 279 -3.32 9.09 -22.37
N GLN A 280 -3.56 10.27 -22.94
CA GLN A 280 -4.57 10.44 -23.99
C GLN A 280 -3.95 10.09 -25.35
N PRO A 281 -4.72 9.44 -26.25
CA PRO A 281 -4.26 9.12 -27.61
C PRO A 281 -4.00 10.36 -28.47
#